data_AF-Q2LU09-F1
#
_entry.id   AF-Q2LU09-F1
#
_cell.length_a   1.000
_cell.length_b   1.000
_cell.length_c   1.000
_cell.angle_alpha   90.00
_cell.angle_beta   90.00
_cell.angle_gamma   90.00
#
_symmetry.space_group_name_H-M   'P 1'
#
loop_
_entity.id
_entity.type
_entity.pdbx_description
1 polymer ?
#
loop_
_entity_poly.entity_id
_entity_poly.type
_entity_poly.pdbx_seq_one_letter_code
_entity_poly.pdbx_strand_id
1 'polypeptide(L)'
;MLTAYKYLKINGGLLAVFEKGISFGQGLPLNIVMIENDPYLKIGRDHYIRLDKETIECLESCNRIHIAVSDLFESRIALQGTIEIDDVAKGKLLAYVEMNR
;
A
#
# COMPACT_ATOMS: atom_id res chain seq x y z
N MET A 1 -12.72 1.53 -7.10
CA MET A 1 -11.79 1.33 -5.96
C MET A 1 -11.14 -0.02 -6.16
N LEU A 2 -9.82 -0.06 -6.22
CA LEU A 2 -9.03 -1.29 -6.34
C LEU A 2 -8.23 -1.46 -5.05
N THR A 3 -8.65 -2.38 -4.21
CA THR A 3 -8.01 -2.62 -2.91
C THR A 3 -7.06 -3.80 -3.02
N ALA A 4 -5.88 -3.68 -2.44
CA ALA A 4 -4.97 -4.80 -2.32
C ALA A 4 -5.62 -5.90 -1.48
N TYR A 5 -5.55 -7.14 -1.95
CA TYR A 5 -6.25 -8.27 -1.34
C TYR A 5 -5.30 -9.36 -0.82
N LYS A 6 -4.01 -9.29 -1.14
CA LYS A 6 -2.94 -10.10 -0.53
C LYS A 6 -1.77 -9.19 -0.16
N TYR A 7 -1.19 -9.47 1.01
CA TYR A 7 -0.05 -8.75 1.57
C TYR A 7 1.05 -9.74 1.92
N LEU A 8 2.30 -9.43 1.55
CA LEU A 8 3.46 -10.21 1.92
C LEU A 8 4.58 -9.26 2.33
N LYS A 9 5.17 -9.49 3.50
CA LYS A 9 6.42 -8.83 3.85
C LYS A 9 7.55 -9.46 3.03
N ILE A 10 8.21 -8.67 2.21
CA ILE A 10 9.38 -9.11 1.44
C ILE A 10 10.59 -8.23 1.78
N ASN A 11 11.79 -8.65 1.39
CA ASN A 11 13.02 -7.95 1.75
C ASN A 11 12.98 -6.47 1.31
N GLY A 12 12.83 -5.58 2.29
CA GLY A 12 12.84 -4.14 2.12
C GLY A 12 11.48 -3.48 1.89
N GLY A 13 10.35 -4.20 1.96
CA GLY A 13 9.04 -3.59 1.74
C GLY A 13 7.80 -4.47 1.93
N LEU A 14 6.64 -3.83 1.81
CA LEU A 14 5.34 -4.49 1.74
C LEU A 14 5.02 -4.83 0.28
N LEU A 15 4.83 -6.10 -0.07
CA LEU A 15 4.23 -6.49 -1.33
C LEU A 15 2.70 -6.43 -1.21
N ALA A 16 2.08 -5.57 -2.02
CA ALA A 16 0.64 -5.42 -2.13
C ALA A 16 0.18 -5.95 -3.49
N VAL A 17 -0.75 -6.92 -3.47
CA VAL A 17 -1.27 -7.57 -4.66
C VAL A 17 -2.66 -7.02 -5.00
N PHE A 18 -2.83 -6.57 -6.24
CA PHE A 18 -4.08 -6.06 -6.79
C PHE A 18 -4.58 -6.96 -7.92
N GLU A 19 -5.89 -6.93 -8.17
CA GLU A 19 -6.49 -7.62 -9.32
C GLU A 19 -6.16 -6.87 -10.63
N LYS A 20 -5.96 -5.55 -10.54
CA LYS A 20 -5.60 -4.70 -11.66
C LYS A 20 -4.40 -3.83 -11.33
N GLY A 21 -3.51 -3.71 -12.31
CA GLY A 21 -2.27 -2.95 -12.16
C GLY A 21 -2.46 -1.46 -11.92
N ILE A 22 -1.41 -0.84 -11.42
CA ILE A 22 -1.27 0.60 -11.21
C ILE A 22 -0.64 1.21 -12.46
N SER A 23 -1.12 2.38 -12.89
CA SER A 23 -0.41 3.16 -13.90
C SER A 23 0.74 3.91 -13.24
N PHE A 24 1.96 3.43 -13.43
CA PHE A 24 3.16 4.11 -12.94
C PHE A 24 3.45 5.35 -13.79
N GLY A 25 3.20 6.54 -13.23
CA GLY A 25 3.64 7.83 -13.76
C GLY A 25 4.77 8.44 -12.93
N GLN A 26 5.17 9.69 -13.23
CA GLN A 26 6.09 10.42 -12.35
C GLN A 26 5.37 10.80 -11.05
N GLY A 27 5.84 10.25 -9.93
CA GLY A 27 5.38 10.59 -8.58
C GLY A 27 3.94 10.14 -8.31
N LEU A 28 3.75 8.89 -7.90
CA LEU A 28 2.44 8.43 -7.43
C LEU A 28 2.16 9.04 -6.05
N PRO A 29 1.12 9.89 -5.89
CA PRO A 29 0.82 10.47 -4.60
C PRO A 29 0.38 9.40 -3.62
N LEU A 30 0.91 9.50 -2.39
CA LEU A 30 0.55 8.67 -1.26
C LEU A 30 -0.23 9.51 -0.24
N ASN A 31 -1.45 9.11 0.07
CA ASN A 31 -2.31 9.80 1.04
C ASN A 31 -3.07 8.82 1.92
N ILE A 32 -3.30 9.20 3.17
CA ILE A 32 -4.15 8.43 4.07
C ILE A 32 -5.57 8.99 3.96
N VAL A 33 -6.54 8.11 3.78
CA VAL A 33 -7.95 8.45 3.64
C VAL A 33 -8.79 7.49 4.48
N MET A 34 -9.94 7.97 4.94
CA MET A 34 -10.95 7.14 5.61
C MET A 34 -12.01 6.74 4.60
N ILE A 35 -12.30 5.43 4.50
CA ILE A 35 -13.39 4.88 3.69
C ILE A 35 -14.24 4.03 4.62
N GLU A 36 -15.51 4.38 4.79
CA GLU A 36 -16.45 3.63 5.66
C GLU A 36 -15.93 3.44 7.10
N ASN A 37 -15.20 4.43 7.63
CA ASN A 37 -14.51 4.42 8.94
C ASN A 37 -13.28 3.52 9.05
N ASP A 38 -12.87 2.86 7.97
CA ASP A 38 -11.59 2.14 7.89
C ASP A 38 -10.51 3.04 7.26
N PRO A 39 -9.27 3.01 7.76
CA PRO A 39 -8.15 3.74 7.18
C PRO A 39 -7.54 3.02 5.98
N TYR A 40 -7.17 3.80 4.96
CA TYR A 40 -6.49 3.30 3.77
C TYR A 40 -5.35 4.21 3.36
N LEU A 41 -4.25 3.60 2.94
CA LEU A 41 -3.23 4.28 2.14
C LEU A 41 -3.68 4.26 0.68
N LYS A 42 -4.09 5.42 0.18
CA LYS A 42 -4.40 5.67 -1.22
C LYS A 42 -3.11 5.88 -2.00
N ILE A 43 -2.96 5.09 -3.07
CA ILE A 43 -1.86 5.14 -4.03
C ILE A 43 -2.42 5.65 -5.36
N GLY A 44 -1.94 6.78 -5.83
CA GLY A 44 -2.40 7.34 -7.10
C GLY A 44 -3.89 7.71 -7.07
N ARG A 45 -4.66 7.26 -8.06
CA ARG A 45 -6.08 7.67 -8.23
C ARG A 45 -7.06 6.71 -7.56
N ASP A 46 -6.85 5.41 -7.71
CA ASP A 46 -7.88 4.39 -7.47
C ASP A 46 -7.38 3.13 -6.75
N HIS A 47 -6.11 3.08 -6.34
CA HIS A 47 -5.53 1.94 -5.62
C HIS A 47 -5.40 2.23 -4.13
N TYR A 48 -5.72 1.23 -3.32
CA TYR A 48 -5.82 1.36 -1.87
C TYR A 48 -5.21 0.17 -1.14
N ILE A 49 -4.46 0.44 -0.08
CA ILE A 49 -3.98 -0.55 0.88
C ILE A 49 -4.73 -0.27 2.18
N ARG A 50 -5.43 -1.28 2.73
CA ARG A 50 -6.06 -1.13 4.05
C ARG A 50 -4.96 -1.02 5.10
N LEU A 51 -5.11 -0.08 6.04
CA LEU A 51 -4.16 0.13 7.13
C LEU A 51 -4.65 -0.58 8.40
N ASP A 52 -4.61 -1.90 8.38
CA ASP A 52 -4.76 -2.72 9.58
C ASP A 52 -3.44 -2.77 10.37
N LYS A 53 -3.48 -3.42 11.54
CA LYS A 53 -2.31 -3.52 12.42
C LYS A 53 -1.07 -4.10 11.70
N GLU A 54 -1.23 -5.17 10.91
CA GLU A 54 -0.11 -5.86 10.27
C GLU A 54 0.52 -5.03 9.14
N THR A 55 -0.32 -4.40 8.33
CA THR A 55 0.13 -3.51 7.25
C THR A 55 0.80 -2.26 7.79
N ILE A 56 0.26 -1.68 8.88
CA ILE A 56 0.88 -0.56 9.59
C ILE A 56 2.27 -0.93 10.09
N GLU A 57 2.41 -2.00 10.88
CA GLU A 57 3.70 -2.44 11.43
C GLU A 57 4.74 -2.72 10.32
N CYS A 58 4.29 -3.24 9.18
CA CYS A 58 5.14 -3.44 8.01
C CYS A 58 5.60 -2.10 7.42
N LEU A 59 4.68 -1.16 7.21
CA LEU A 59 4.97 0.15 6.60
C LEU A 59 5.79 1.08 7.51
N GLU A 60 5.70 0.94 8.84
CA GLU A 60 6.58 1.64 9.79
C GLU A 60 8.05 1.22 9.62
N SER A 61 8.28 -0.08 9.44
CA SER A 61 9.61 -0.68 9.38
C SER A 61 10.23 -0.69 7.98
N CYS A 62 9.53 -0.21 6.95
CA CYS A 62 10.04 -0.14 5.59
C CYS A 62 9.82 1.25 4.95
N ASN A 63 10.32 1.42 3.73
CA ASN A 63 10.13 2.62 2.92
C ASN A 63 9.70 2.26 1.48
N ARG A 64 9.25 1.03 1.24
CA ARG A 64 8.89 0.57 -0.10
C ARG A 64 7.61 -0.24 -0.09
N ILE A 65 6.80 -0.01 -1.12
CA ILE A 65 5.62 -0.79 -1.44
C ILE A 65 5.88 -1.43 -2.80
N HIS A 66 5.99 -2.75 -2.83
CA HIS A 66 6.07 -3.51 -4.06
C HIS A 66 4.66 -3.78 -4.56
N ILE A 67 4.38 -3.44 -5.81
CA ILE A 67 3.06 -3.60 -6.41
C ILE A 67 3.11 -4.81 -7.32
N ALA A 68 2.19 -5.73 -7.09
CA ALA A 68 2.01 -6.87 -7.97
C ALA A 68 0.57 -7.04 -8.39
N VAL A 69 0.39 -7.75 -9.50
CA VAL A 69 -0.91 -8.05 -10.09
C VAL A 69 -1.09 -9.56 -10.15
N SER A 70 -2.28 -10.02 -9.78
CA SER A 70 -2.73 -11.40 -9.90
C SER A 70 -4.24 -11.40 -9.96
N ASP A 71 -4.81 -12.23 -10.81
CA ASP A 71 -6.23 -12.54 -10.71
C ASP A 71 -6.49 -13.30 -9.39
N LEU A 72 -7.71 -13.17 -8.85
CA LEU A 72 -8.06 -13.72 -7.53
C LEU A 72 -7.84 -15.24 -7.42
N PHE A 73 -8.08 -15.96 -8.53
CA PHE A 73 -8.00 -17.42 -8.61
C PHE A 73 -6.68 -17.94 -9.19
N GLU A 74 -5.76 -17.05 -9.58
CA GLU A 74 -4.45 -17.44 -10.09
C GLU A 74 -3.41 -17.48 -8.97
N SER A 75 -2.47 -18.42 -9.10
CA SER A 75 -1.30 -18.53 -8.21
C SER A 75 -0.12 -17.67 -8.69
N ARG A 76 -0.15 -17.20 -9.95
CA ARG A 76 0.94 -16.43 -10.53
C ARG A 76 0.81 -14.95 -10.16
N ILE A 77 1.79 -14.46 -9.41
CA ILE A 77 1.90 -13.05 -9.05
C ILE A 77 2.94 -12.40 -9.98
N ALA A 78 2.53 -11.38 -10.73
CA ALA A 78 3.42 -10.59 -11.58
C ALA A 78 3.80 -9.29 -10.88
N LEU A 79 5.09 -9.10 -10.59
CA LEU A 79 5.59 -7.84 -10.04
C LEU A 79 5.50 -6.75 -11.11
N GLN A 80 4.83 -5.65 -10.79
CA GLN A 80 4.61 -4.54 -11.71
C GLN A 80 5.57 -3.37 -11.46
N GLY A 81 5.93 -3.12 -10.19
CA GLY A 81 6.84 -2.04 -9.84
C GLY A 81 6.99 -1.86 -8.34
N THR A 82 7.74 -0.83 -7.95
CA THR A 82 7.96 -0.47 -6.55
C THR A 82 7.74 1.02 -6.38
N ILE A 83 7.08 1.38 -5.29
CA ILE A 83 6.83 2.76 -4.88
C ILE A 83 7.65 3.00 -3.62
N GLU A 84 8.49 4.03 -3.65
CA GLU A 84 9.18 4.50 -2.46
C GLU A 84 8.25 5.40 -1.65
N ILE A 85 8.21 5.17 -0.34
CA ILE A 85 7.48 6.00 0.60
C ILE A 85 8.44 7.09 1.04
N ASP A 86 8.19 8.32 0.57
CA ASP A 86 8.97 9.48 1.00
C ASP A 86 8.75 9.81 2.49
N ASP A 87 9.66 10.60 3.05
CA ASP A 87 9.63 10.97 4.48
C ASP A 87 8.34 11.69 4.88
N VAL A 88 7.69 12.41 3.95
CA VAL A 88 6.44 13.13 4.21
C VAL A 88 5.28 12.14 4.33
N ALA A 89 5.16 11.20 3.40
CA ALA A 89 4.17 10.13 3.43
C ALA A 89 4.38 9.24 4.67
N LYS A 90 5.64 8.95 5.02
CA LYS A 90 5.97 8.22 6.24
C LYS A 90 5.57 8.99 7.50
N GLY A 91 5.82 10.29 7.56
CA GLY A 91 5.38 11.15 8.66
C GLY A 91 3.86 11.16 8.84
N LYS A 92 3.10 11.23 7.72
CA LYS A 92 1.63 11.13 7.76
C LYS A 92 1.15 9.78 8.31
N LEU A 93 1.82 8.69 7.93
CA LEU A 93 1.52 7.35 8.44
C LEU A 93 1.74 7.28 9.95
N LEU A 94 2.90 7.71 10.43
CA LEU A 94 3.22 7.70 11.86
C LEU A 94 2.25 8.58 12.67
N ALA A 95 1.90 9.76 12.16
CA ALA A 95 0.92 10.64 12.81
C ALA A 95 -0.46 9.96 12.92
N TYR A 96 -0.88 9.21 11.89
CA TYR A 96 -2.11 8.43 11.95
C TYR A 96 -2.05 7.33 13.01
N VAL A 97 -0.95 6.58 13.07
CA VAL A 97 -0.77 5.49 14.05
C VAL A 97 -0.83 6.03 15.49
N GLU A 98 -0.12 7.11 15.78
CA GLU A 98 -0.09 7.73 17.12
C GLU A 98 -1.47 8.24 17.56
N MET A 99 -2.30 8.75 16.64
CA MET A 99 -3.65 9.23 16.97
C MET A 99 -4.67 8.11 17.24
N ASN A 100 -4.40 6.89 16.78
CA ASN A 100 -5.33 5.75 16.88
C ASN A 100 -4.83 4.65 17.84
N ARG A 101 -3.83 4.97 18.67
CA ARG A 101 -3.26 4.12 19.70
C ARG A 101 -3.87 4.43 21.07
#